data_AF-A0A945LVQ0-F1
#
_entry.id   AF-A0A945LVQ0-F1
#
_cell.length_a   1.000
_cell.length_b   1.000
_cell.length_c   1.000
_cell.angle_alpha   90.00
_cell.angle_beta   90.00
_cell.angle_gamma   90.00
#
_symmetry.space_group_name_H-M   'P 1'
#
loop_
_entity.id
_entity.type
_entity.pdbx_description
1 polymer ?
#
loop_
_entity_poly.entity_id
_entity_poly.type
_entity_poly.pdbx_seq_one_letter_code
_entity_poly.pdbx_strand_id
1 'polypeptide(L)'
;MPQLDISFYPPQLVWLAITFILLYFAMAKLALPKISAVLEERQDRIENDLTKAEKFKNEAEEILATYEKTVADARSEALGIIKQASQEMAEESTKRHAALSASLAEKAEAAEKQIAGAKSQAISNIASVAAEVAGDATAKLIGVKDIDEGKLEAALADAMKEQKG
;
A
#
# COMPACT_ATOMS: atom_id res chain seq x y z
N MET A 1 -82.80 75.35 14.82
CA MET A 1 -81.66 74.46 15.09
C MET A 1 -80.45 75.04 14.35
N PRO A 2 -79.60 75.84 15.01
CA PRO A 2 -78.48 76.58 14.38
C PRO A 2 -77.37 75.67 13.79
N GLN A 3 -77.45 74.35 13.98
CA GLN A 3 -76.48 73.37 13.47
C GLN A 3 -76.53 73.09 11.94
N LEU A 4 -77.49 73.66 11.21
CA LEU A 4 -77.59 73.57 9.74
C LEU A 4 -77.49 74.94 9.07
N ASP A 5 -76.79 75.89 9.69
CA ASP A 5 -76.47 77.17 9.06
C ASP A 5 -75.27 77.00 8.12
N ILE A 6 -75.56 77.02 6.80
CA ILE A 6 -74.61 76.75 5.72
C ILE A 6 -73.48 77.80 5.67
N SER A 7 -73.67 78.95 6.30
CA SER A 7 -72.71 80.04 6.37
C SER A 7 -71.40 79.66 7.09
N PHE A 8 -71.41 78.64 7.96
CA PHE A 8 -70.23 78.18 8.71
C PHE A 8 -69.44 77.05 8.04
N TYR A 9 -69.97 76.42 6.97
CA TYR A 9 -69.27 75.31 6.29
C TYR A 9 -68.01 75.73 5.50
N PRO A 10 -67.97 76.88 4.77
CA PRO A 10 -66.79 77.23 3.99
C PRO A 10 -65.51 77.42 4.82
N PRO A 11 -65.50 78.14 5.97
CA PRO A 11 -64.31 78.23 6.82
C PRO A 11 -63.83 76.88 7.37
N GLN A 12 -64.77 75.99 7.73
CA GLN A 12 -64.46 74.65 8.22
C GLN A 12 -63.79 73.79 7.13
N LEU A 13 -64.28 73.86 5.90
CA LEU A 13 -63.68 73.15 4.75
C LEU A 13 -62.28 73.67 4.42
N VAL A 14 -62.05 74.98 4.53
CA VAL A 14 -60.72 75.58 4.34
C VAL A 14 -59.74 75.06 5.40
N TRP A 15 -60.13 75.06 6.68
CA TRP A 15 -59.25 74.57 7.75
C TRP A 15 -59.03 73.05 7.69
N LEU A 16 -60.06 72.28 7.29
CA LEU A 16 -59.93 70.87 7.00
C LEU A 16 -58.93 70.63 5.86
N ALA A 17 -59.01 71.40 4.76
CA ALA A 17 -58.06 71.28 3.66
C ALA A 17 -56.62 71.62 4.10
N ILE A 18 -56.43 72.69 4.87
CA ILE A 18 -55.11 73.08 5.39
C ILE A 18 -54.52 71.99 6.29
N THR A 19 -55.29 71.50 7.27
CA THR A 19 -54.83 70.45 8.19
C THR A 19 -54.61 69.11 7.49
N PHE A 20 -55.46 68.76 6.53
CA PHE A 20 -55.30 67.55 5.72
C PHE A 20 -54.04 67.62 4.85
N ILE A 21 -53.78 68.75 4.19
CA ILE A 21 -52.57 68.94 3.38
C ILE A 21 -51.32 68.88 4.27
N LEU A 22 -51.35 69.51 5.45
CA LEU A 22 -50.24 69.46 6.40
C LEU A 22 -49.96 68.03 6.86
N LEU A 23 -50.99 67.28 7.24
CA LEU A 23 -50.89 65.86 7.60
C LEU A 23 -50.38 65.01 6.42
N TYR A 24 -50.89 65.25 5.22
CA TYR A 24 -50.46 64.56 4.01
C TYR A 24 -48.97 64.76 3.75
N PHE A 25 -48.47 66.00 3.84
CA PHE A 25 -47.05 66.27 3.70
C PHE A 25 -46.22 65.64 4.83
N ALA A 26 -46.72 65.64 6.07
CA ALA A 26 -46.05 64.98 7.18
C ALA A 26 -45.95 63.46 6.95
N MET A 27 -47.01 62.82 6.47
CA MET A 27 -47.01 61.39 6.12
C MET A 27 -46.07 61.10 4.94
N ALA A 28 -46.15 61.91 3.89
CA ALA A 28 -45.34 61.74 2.68
C ALA A 28 -43.84 61.93 2.96
N LYS A 29 -43.46 62.89 3.80
CA LYS A 29 -42.06 63.17 4.13
C LYS A 29 -41.49 62.39 5.30
N LEU A 30 -42.32 61.83 6.18
CA LEU A 30 -41.84 61.21 7.42
C LEU A 30 -42.23 59.74 7.56
N ALA A 31 -43.47 59.38 7.24
CA ALA A 31 -43.94 58.00 7.40
C ALA A 31 -43.49 57.10 6.24
N LEU A 32 -43.67 57.55 4.98
CA LEU A 32 -43.26 56.80 3.80
C LEU A 32 -41.77 56.45 3.78
N PRO A 33 -40.81 57.40 3.97
CA PRO A 33 -39.39 57.05 3.93
C PRO A 33 -38.98 56.08 5.05
N LYS A 34 -39.61 56.15 6.23
CA LYS A 34 -39.35 55.19 7.31
C LYS A 34 -39.78 53.78 6.95
N ILE A 35 -40.95 53.64 6.32
CA ILE A 35 -41.46 52.32 5.87
C ILE A 35 -40.57 51.77 4.75
N SER A 36 -40.19 52.62 3.78
CA SER A 36 -39.28 52.23 2.70
C SER A 36 -37.92 51.77 3.23
N ALA A 37 -37.33 52.49 4.19
CA ALA A 37 -36.04 52.12 4.78
C ALA A 37 -36.08 50.75 5.47
N VAL A 38 -37.17 50.42 6.19
CA VAL A 38 -37.33 49.11 6.84
C VAL A 38 -37.53 47.99 5.81
N LEU A 39 -38.23 48.28 4.71
CA LEU A 39 -38.43 47.32 3.65
C LEU A 39 -37.13 47.02 2.91
N GLU A 40 -36.34 48.06 2.61
CA GLU A 40 -35.03 47.98 1.98
C GLU A 40 -34.04 47.21 2.88
N GLU A 41 -33.95 47.54 4.18
CA GLU A 41 -33.10 46.80 5.13
C GLU A 41 -33.45 45.31 5.18
N ARG A 42 -34.75 44.97 5.14
CA ARG A 42 -35.18 43.57 5.10
C ARG A 42 -34.82 42.89 3.78
N GLN A 43 -35.00 43.58 2.67
CA GLN A 43 -34.65 43.07 1.35
C GLN A 43 -33.16 42.82 1.25
N ASP A 44 -32.34 43.79 1.65
CA ASP A 44 -30.87 43.69 1.69
C ASP A 44 -30.43 42.54 2.59
N ARG A 45 -31.04 42.37 3.76
CA ARG A 45 -30.69 41.25 4.65
C ARG A 45 -31.01 39.90 4.01
N ILE A 46 -32.18 39.76 3.39
CA ILE A 46 -32.58 38.51 2.72
C ILE A 46 -31.64 38.22 1.56
N GLU A 47 -31.32 39.21 0.73
CA GLU A 47 -30.40 39.05 -0.39
C GLU A 47 -29.00 38.65 0.09
N ASN A 48 -28.47 39.34 1.09
CA ASN A 48 -27.18 39.00 1.69
C ASN A 48 -27.16 37.58 2.27
N ASP A 49 -28.23 37.17 2.96
CA ASP A 49 -28.33 35.82 3.52
C ASP A 49 -28.42 34.75 2.43
N LEU A 50 -29.15 35.01 1.35
CA LEU A 50 -29.23 34.13 0.17
C LEU A 50 -27.86 34.01 -0.53
N THR A 51 -27.17 35.13 -0.77
CA THR A 51 -25.83 35.12 -1.37
C THR A 51 -24.83 34.36 -0.50
N LYS A 52 -24.88 34.53 0.83
CA LYS A 52 -24.03 33.77 1.75
C LYS A 52 -24.37 32.27 1.72
N ALA A 53 -25.65 31.92 1.70
CA ALA A 53 -26.08 30.54 1.63
C ALA A 53 -25.63 29.86 0.32
N GLU A 54 -25.77 30.55 -0.82
CA GLU A 54 -25.27 30.08 -2.11
C GLU A 54 -23.75 29.92 -2.11
N LYS A 55 -23.02 30.89 -1.56
CA LYS A 55 -21.57 30.81 -1.41
C LYS A 55 -21.15 29.60 -0.57
N PHE A 56 -21.77 29.39 0.59
CA PHE A 56 -21.46 28.24 1.44
C PHE A 56 -21.83 26.91 0.80
N LYS A 57 -22.92 26.88 0.02
CA LYS A 57 -23.28 25.70 -0.77
C LYS A 57 -22.20 25.39 -1.80
N ASN A 58 -21.76 26.38 -2.57
CA ASN A 58 -20.73 26.21 -3.59
C ASN A 58 -19.39 25.79 -2.97
N GLU A 59 -18.98 26.40 -1.86
CA GLU A 59 -17.78 26.00 -1.11
C GLU A 59 -17.90 24.55 -0.59
N ALA A 60 -19.06 24.15 -0.08
CA ALA A 60 -19.30 22.77 0.37
C ALA A 60 -19.23 21.76 -0.79
N GLU A 61 -19.80 22.09 -1.95
CA GLU A 61 -19.73 21.26 -3.15
C GLU A 61 -18.28 21.12 -3.66
N GLU A 62 -17.50 22.20 -3.65
CA GLU A 62 -16.09 22.18 -4.03
C GLU A 62 -15.23 21.34 -3.07
N ILE A 63 -15.45 21.50 -1.75
CA ILE A 63 -14.78 20.69 -0.72
C ILE A 63 -15.15 19.22 -0.90
N LEU A 64 -16.42 18.90 -1.15
CA LEU A 64 -16.88 17.53 -1.35
C LEU A 64 -16.20 16.91 -2.58
N ALA A 65 -16.19 17.62 -3.71
CA ALA A 65 -15.54 17.15 -4.93
C ALA A 65 -14.03 16.92 -4.73
N THR A 66 -13.36 17.83 -4.03
CA THR A 66 -11.93 17.70 -3.70
C THR A 66 -11.67 16.54 -2.76
N TYR A 67 -12.53 16.33 -1.76
CA TYR A 67 -12.45 15.22 -0.82
C TYR A 67 -12.64 13.87 -1.53
N GLU A 68 -13.69 13.74 -2.35
CA GLU A 68 -13.94 12.53 -3.14
C GLU A 68 -12.77 12.20 -4.06
N LYS A 69 -12.21 13.21 -4.74
CA LYS A 69 -11.01 13.05 -5.56
C LYS A 69 -9.82 12.59 -4.73
N THR A 70 -9.56 13.22 -3.58
CA THR A 70 -8.45 12.85 -2.69
C THR A 70 -8.56 11.41 -2.20
N VAL A 71 -9.77 10.97 -1.85
CA VAL A 71 -10.01 9.58 -1.45
C VAL A 71 -9.81 8.61 -2.61
N ALA A 72 -10.25 8.97 -3.81
CA ALA A 72 -10.03 8.14 -5.01
C ALA A 72 -8.54 8.02 -5.36
N ASP A 73 -7.81 9.14 -5.33
CA ASP A 73 -6.37 9.18 -5.59
C ASP A 73 -5.60 8.37 -4.55
N ALA A 74 -5.90 8.53 -3.26
CA ALA A 74 -5.27 7.76 -2.19
C ALA A 74 -5.53 6.25 -2.31
N ARG A 75 -6.74 5.84 -2.72
CA ARG A 75 -7.06 4.43 -3.00
C ARG A 75 -6.26 3.89 -4.18
N SER A 76 -6.15 4.68 -5.25
CA SER A 76 -5.36 4.33 -6.44
C SER A 76 -3.88 4.16 -6.10
N GLU A 77 -3.33 5.10 -5.33
CA GLU A 77 -1.93 5.06 -4.87
C GLU A 77 -1.68 3.83 -3.98
N ALA A 78 -2.56 3.56 -3.01
CA ALA A 78 -2.45 2.38 -2.15
C ALA A 78 -2.46 1.07 -2.96
N LEU A 79 -3.35 0.95 -3.95
CA LEU A 79 -3.37 -0.21 -4.85
C LEU A 79 -2.10 -0.29 -5.70
N GLY A 80 -1.56 0.84 -6.14
CA GLY A 80 -0.28 0.94 -6.83
C GLY A 80 0.88 0.40 -5.97
N ILE A 81 0.97 0.86 -4.73
CA ILE A 81 1.98 0.42 -3.76
C ILE A 81 1.87 -1.09 -3.50
N ILE A 82 0.65 -1.61 -3.26
CA ILE A 82 0.43 -3.04 -3.02
C ILE A 82 0.87 -3.87 -4.23
N LYS A 83 0.54 -3.41 -5.44
CA LYS A 83 0.91 -4.09 -6.68
C LYS A 83 2.43 -4.10 -6.86
N GLN A 84 3.08 -2.95 -6.68
CA GLN A 84 4.53 -2.83 -6.78
C GLN A 84 5.24 -3.71 -5.76
N ALA A 85 4.85 -3.63 -4.48
CA ALA A 85 5.40 -4.47 -3.42
C ALA A 85 5.22 -5.97 -3.72
N SER A 86 4.05 -6.37 -4.23
CA SER A 86 3.80 -7.77 -4.62
C SER A 86 4.70 -8.23 -5.76
N GLN A 87 4.94 -7.37 -6.75
CA GLN A 87 5.86 -7.65 -7.86
C GLN A 87 7.30 -7.76 -7.38
N GLU A 88 7.78 -6.82 -6.57
CA GLU A 88 9.12 -6.83 -5.99
C GLU A 88 9.35 -8.07 -5.11
N MET A 89 8.37 -8.42 -4.26
CA MET A 89 8.44 -9.64 -3.45
C MET A 89 8.48 -10.91 -4.29
N ALA A 90 7.69 -10.98 -5.37
CA ALA A 90 7.71 -12.14 -6.26
C ALA A 90 9.07 -12.29 -6.96
N GLU A 91 9.61 -11.19 -7.50
CA GLU A 91 10.93 -11.18 -8.13
C GLU A 91 12.05 -11.56 -7.15
N GLU A 92 12.03 -11.00 -5.94
CA GLU A 92 13.03 -11.32 -4.92
C GLU A 92 12.90 -12.78 -4.46
N SER A 93 11.68 -13.29 -4.29
CA SER A 93 11.44 -14.69 -3.99
C SER A 93 12.04 -15.61 -5.07
N THR A 94 11.77 -15.33 -6.35
CA THR A 94 12.35 -16.09 -7.46
C THR A 94 13.88 -16.04 -7.45
N LYS A 95 14.49 -14.87 -7.23
CA LYS A 95 15.95 -14.72 -7.13
C LYS A 95 16.53 -15.53 -5.97
N ARG A 96 15.91 -15.45 -4.78
CA ARG A 96 16.34 -16.19 -3.59
C ARG A 96 16.21 -17.70 -3.80
N HIS A 97 15.11 -18.17 -4.39
CA HIS A 97 14.92 -19.58 -4.73
C HIS A 97 15.97 -20.06 -5.74
N ALA A 98 16.25 -19.30 -6.80
CA ALA A 98 17.27 -19.66 -7.77
C ALA A 98 18.67 -19.74 -7.13
N ALA A 99 19.03 -18.75 -6.31
CA ALA A 99 20.32 -18.74 -5.61
C ALA A 99 20.45 -19.90 -4.60
N LEU A 100 19.39 -20.19 -3.85
CA LEU A 100 19.37 -21.31 -2.92
C LEU A 100 19.51 -22.65 -3.65
N SER A 101 18.76 -22.85 -4.72
CA SER A 101 18.84 -24.06 -5.55
C SER A 101 20.23 -24.27 -6.14
N ALA A 102 20.88 -23.19 -6.62
CA ALA A 102 22.25 -23.26 -7.10
C ALA A 102 23.24 -23.66 -5.99
N SER A 103 23.14 -23.05 -4.80
CA SER A 103 23.99 -23.40 -3.66
C SER A 103 23.77 -24.83 -3.17
N LEU A 104 22.51 -25.31 -3.19
CA LEU A 104 22.20 -26.70 -2.85
C LEU A 104 22.77 -27.68 -3.86
N ALA A 105 22.69 -27.37 -5.17
CA ALA A 105 23.28 -28.20 -6.22
C ALA A 105 24.81 -28.30 -6.06
N GLU A 106 25.50 -27.18 -5.79
CA GLU A 106 26.94 -27.17 -5.54
C GLU A 106 27.33 -28.01 -4.31
N LYS A 107 26.57 -27.87 -3.21
CA LYS A 107 26.77 -28.67 -2.00
C LYS A 107 26.53 -30.16 -2.24
N ALA A 108 25.51 -30.51 -3.02
CA ALA A 108 25.22 -31.89 -3.38
C ALA A 108 26.38 -32.48 -4.21
N GLU A 109 26.87 -31.77 -5.23
CA GLU A 109 28.00 -32.22 -6.04
C GLU A 109 29.29 -32.38 -5.18
N ALA A 110 29.55 -31.45 -4.27
CA ALA A 110 30.68 -31.54 -3.36
C ALA A 110 30.56 -32.76 -2.42
N ALA A 111 29.37 -33.03 -1.88
CA ALA A 111 29.11 -34.20 -1.05
C ALA A 111 29.26 -35.50 -1.85
N GLU A 112 28.78 -35.57 -3.08
CA GLU A 112 28.95 -36.72 -3.97
C GLU A 112 30.44 -37.01 -4.24
N LYS A 113 31.24 -35.97 -4.52
CA LYS A 113 32.70 -36.10 -4.69
C LYS A 113 33.38 -36.62 -3.43
N GLN A 114 32.99 -36.12 -2.25
CA GLN A 114 33.53 -36.60 -0.98
C GLN A 114 33.17 -38.07 -0.72
N ILE A 115 31.92 -38.47 -0.98
CA ILE A 115 31.47 -39.86 -0.86
C ILE A 115 32.24 -40.77 -1.82
N ALA A 116 32.44 -40.34 -3.07
CA ALA A 116 33.22 -41.10 -4.06
C ALA A 116 34.69 -41.27 -3.62
N GLY A 117 35.31 -40.20 -3.11
CA GLY A 117 36.66 -40.24 -2.55
C GLY A 117 36.78 -41.16 -1.34
N ALA A 118 35.86 -41.03 -0.37
CA ALA A 118 35.82 -41.89 0.82
C ALA A 118 35.61 -43.37 0.44
N LYS A 119 34.76 -43.66 -0.55
CA LYS A 119 34.56 -45.01 -1.08
C LYS A 119 35.83 -45.57 -1.71
N SER A 120 36.53 -44.78 -2.52
CA SER A 120 37.80 -45.19 -3.13
C SER A 120 38.87 -45.47 -2.07
N GLN A 121 39.00 -44.60 -1.07
CA GLN A 121 39.92 -44.78 0.05
C GLN A 121 39.58 -46.04 0.86
N ALA A 122 38.30 -46.26 1.17
CA ALA A 122 37.87 -47.45 1.89
C ALA A 122 38.20 -48.75 1.14
N ILE A 123 37.98 -48.78 -0.19
CA ILE A 123 38.36 -49.93 -1.03
C ILE A 123 39.87 -50.14 -1.01
N SER A 124 40.67 -49.08 -1.11
CA SER A 124 42.14 -49.16 -1.05
C SER A 124 42.62 -49.67 0.31
N ASN A 125 42.01 -49.20 1.41
CA ASN A 125 42.35 -49.65 2.75
C ASN A 125 42.00 -51.14 2.95
N ILE A 126 40.85 -51.61 2.45
CA ILE A 126 40.48 -53.03 2.48
C ILE A 126 41.49 -53.87 1.70
N ALA A 127 41.91 -53.42 0.51
CA ALA A 127 42.92 -54.10 -0.29
C ALA A 127 44.26 -54.22 0.46
N SER A 128 44.72 -53.13 1.09
CA SER A 128 45.96 -53.12 1.88
C SER A 128 45.88 -54.05 3.08
N VAL A 129 44.79 -54.01 3.86
CA VAL A 129 44.59 -54.88 5.02
C VAL A 129 44.48 -56.34 4.60
N ALA A 130 43.81 -56.63 3.47
CA ALA A 130 43.73 -57.98 2.94
C ALA A 130 45.12 -58.51 2.50
N ALA A 131 45.96 -57.65 1.92
CA ALA A 131 47.33 -58.01 1.56
C ALA A 131 48.19 -58.32 2.78
N GLU A 132 48.10 -57.49 3.81
CA GLU A 132 48.82 -57.69 5.08
C GLU A 132 48.38 -59.00 5.76
N VAL A 133 47.07 -59.24 5.88
CA VAL A 133 46.53 -60.49 6.46
C VAL A 133 46.91 -61.73 5.63
N ALA A 134 46.89 -61.64 4.29
CA ALA A 134 47.30 -62.74 3.42
C ALA A 134 48.81 -63.03 3.52
N GLY A 135 49.63 -61.98 3.63
CA GLY A 135 51.07 -62.09 3.88
C GLY A 135 51.37 -62.77 5.21
N ASP A 136 50.72 -62.32 6.29
CA ASP A 136 50.85 -62.91 7.63
C ASP A 136 50.41 -64.38 7.68
N ALA A 137 49.28 -64.70 7.02
CA ALA A 137 48.79 -66.08 6.95
C ALA A 137 49.76 -66.99 6.18
N THR A 138 50.34 -66.48 5.09
CA THR A 138 51.28 -67.22 4.23
C THR A 138 52.63 -67.39 4.92
N ALA A 139 53.14 -66.37 5.62
CA ALA A 139 54.35 -66.46 6.43
C ALA A 139 54.21 -67.51 7.55
N LYS A 140 53.04 -67.59 8.20
CA LYS A 140 52.74 -68.64 9.19
C LYS A 140 52.65 -70.05 8.59
N LEU A 141 52.17 -70.20 7.36
CA LEU A 141 51.98 -71.51 6.70
C LEU A 141 53.28 -72.07 6.08
N ILE A 142 54.11 -71.22 5.47
CA ILE A 142 55.29 -71.66 4.71
C ILE A 142 56.59 -71.53 5.53
N GLY A 143 56.56 -70.78 6.66
CA GLY A 143 57.70 -70.68 7.59
C GLY A 143 58.90 -69.90 7.04
N VAL A 144 58.74 -69.19 5.92
CA VAL A 144 59.75 -68.32 5.30
C VAL A 144 59.35 -66.87 5.52
N LYS A 145 60.26 -66.09 6.10
CA LYS A 145 60.00 -64.72 6.61
C LYS A 145 60.09 -63.62 5.54
N ASP A 146 60.66 -63.93 4.38
CA ASP A 146 60.87 -62.97 3.28
C ASP A 146 60.12 -63.43 2.03
N ILE A 147 58.84 -63.08 1.96
CA ILE A 147 58.06 -63.14 0.73
C ILE A 147 58.22 -61.78 0.05
N ASP A 148 58.60 -61.78 -1.22
CA ASP A 148 58.77 -60.58 -2.06
C ASP A 148 57.43 -59.82 -2.15
N GLU A 149 57.32 -58.69 -1.43
CA GLU A 149 56.12 -57.83 -1.35
C GLU A 149 55.57 -57.47 -2.74
N GLY A 150 56.45 -57.27 -3.72
CA GLY A 150 56.05 -56.93 -5.09
C GLY A 150 55.32 -58.08 -5.81
N LYS A 151 55.59 -59.34 -5.47
CA LYS A 151 54.88 -60.50 -6.05
C LYS A 151 53.55 -60.77 -5.35
N LEU A 152 53.47 -60.47 -4.05
CA LEU A 152 52.23 -60.62 -3.28
C LEU A 152 51.19 -59.57 -3.70
N GLU A 153 51.61 -58.31 -3.85
CA GLU A 153 50.75 -57.24 -4.37
C GLU A 153 50.26 -57.51 -5.80
N ALA A 154 51.13 -58.02 -6.68
CA ALA A 154 50.75 -58.39 -8.04
C ALA A 154 49.73 -59.53 -8.10
N ALA A 155 49.91 -60.59 -7.29
CA ALA A 155 48.99 -61.73 -7.24
C ALA A 155 47.62 -61.35 -6.66
N LEU A 156 47.59 -60.47 -5.65
CA LEU A 156 46.34 -59.93 -5.07
C LEU A 156 45.63 -58.97 -6.03
N ALA A 157 46.38 -58.15 -6.77
CA ALA A 157 45.81 -57.26 -7.77
C ALA A 157 45.14 -58.04 -8.93
N ASP A 158 45.71 -59.17 -9.35
CA ASP A 158 45.10 -60.04 -10.35
C ASP A 158 43.85 -60.76 -9.81
N ALA A 159 43.90 -61.30 -8.59
CA ALA A 159 42.72 -61.92 -7.96
C ALA A 159 41.55 -60.94 -7.73
N MET A 160 41.84 -59.68 -7.37
CA MET A 160 40.82 -58.65 -7.21
C MET A 160 40.25 -58.14 -8.54
N LYS A 161 40.98 -58.26 -9.67
CA LYS A 161 40.45 -57.95 -11.00
C LYS A 161 39.51 -59.04 -11.52
N GLU A 162 39.82 -60.30 -11.25
CA GLU A 162 39.03 -61.45 -11.71
C GLU A 162 37.64 -61.52 -11.04
N GLN A 163 37.50 -61.01 -9.81
CA GLN A 163 36.22 -60.94 -9.10
C GLN A 163 35.32 -59.76 -9.49
N LYS A 164 35.82 -58.82 -10.32
CA LYS A 164 35.12 -57.60 -10.76
C LYS A 164 34.57 -57.67 -12.19
N GLY A 165 34.81 -58.77 -12.92
CA GLY A 165 34.11 -59.11 -14.17
C GLY A 165 32.82 -59.86 -13.87
#